data_AF-A0A954TCD2-F1
#
_entry.id   AF-A0A954TCD2-F1
#
_cell.length_a   1.000
_cell.length_b   1.000
_cell.length_c   1.000
_cell.angle_alpha   90.00
_cell.angle_beta   90.00
_cell.angle_gamma   90.00
#
_symmetry.space_group_name_H-M   'P 1'
#
loop_
_entity.id
_entity.type
_entity.pdbx_description
1 polymer ?
#
loop_
_entity_poly.entity_id
_entity_poly.type
_entity_poly.pdbx_seq_one_letter_code
_entity_poly.pdbx_strand_id
1 'polypeptide(L)'
;MYKVTLIPGDGVGPELAEATRKCVDATGVKIDWDFQECGIEVIEAEGSVPDRVLESIKKNKIALKAPITTPIGKGFRSVNVFLRQELGLYACVRPCKQYKGVRTFYENTPVDLVLIRENTEDLYAGVEFQAGEDRTRKLISAINDVAPGRKIGTAPDTTGISIKPISVEGT
;
A
#
# COMPACT_ATOMS: atom_id res chain seq x y z
N MET A 1 -3.48 2.11 -28.93
CA MET A 1 -2.89 3.20 -28.12
C MET A 1 -3.45 3.01 -26.73
N TYR A 2 -2.58 2.72 -25.75
CA TYR A 2 -2.99 2.48 -24.37
C TYR A 2 -3.05 3.80 -23.63
N LYS A 3 -4.04 3.98 -22.75
CA LYS A 3 -4.09 5.13 -21.84
C LYS A 3 -3.57 4.70 -20.49
N VAL A 4 -2.59 5.40 -19.96
CA VAL A 4 -1.96 5.05 -18.68
C VAL A 4 -1.85 6.30 -17.84
N THR A 5 -2.38 6.24 -16.61
CA THR A 5 -2.20 7.31 -15.63
C THR A 5 -0.77 7.28 -15.11
N LEU A 6 -0.06 8.40 -15.16
CA LEU A 6 1.27 8.56 -14.61
C LEU A 6 1.24 9.51 -13.42
N ILE A 7 1.63 9.02 -12.25
CA ILE A 7 1.79 9.82 -11.04
C ILE A 7 3.28 10.01 -10.77
N PRO A 8 3.83 11.23 -10.98
CA PRO A 8 5.27 11.50 -10.84
C PRO A 8 5.79 11.31 -9.40
N GLY A 9 4.93 11.43 -8.39
CA GLY A 9 5.31 11.27 -6.99
C GLY A 9 6.19 12.40 -6.45
N ASP A 10 6.85 12.15 -5.32
CA ASP A 10 7.61 13.13 -4.55
C ASP A 10 9.11 12.79 -4.48
N GLY A 11 9.92 13.75 -4.04
CA GLY A 11 11.36 13.56 -3.81
C GLY A 11 12.07 13.19 -5.12
N VAL A 12 12.67 11.99 -5.17
CA VAL A 12 13.28 11.45 -6.41
C VAL A 12 12.25 10.95 -7.43
N GLY A 13 10.96 10.96 -7.08
CA GLY A 13 9.88 10.43 -7.90
C GLY A 13 9.82 10.99 -9.33
N PRO A 14 9.80 12.33 -9.53
CA PRO A 14 9.70 12.91 -10.87
C PRO A 14 10.82 12.48 -11.82
N GLU A 15 12.07 12.41 -11.32
CA GLU A 15 13.22 11.96 -12.10
C GLU A 15 13.10 10.48 -12.49
N LEU A 16 12.68 9.63 -11.54
CA LEU A 16 12.45 8.20 -11.78
C LEU A 16 11.29 7.95 -12.75
N ALA A 17 10.19 8.70 -12.62
CA ALA A 17 9.03 8.61 -13.48
C ALA A 17 9.40 8.97 -14.93
N GLU A 18 10.15 10.05 -15.13
CA GLU A 18 10.59 10.48 -16.46
C GLU A 18 11.58 9.50 -17.07
N ALA A 19 12.55 8.99 -16.30
CA ALA A 19 13.47 7.95 -16.77
C ALA A 19 12.72 6.67 -17.16
N THR A 20 11.75 6.24 -16.35
CA THR A 20 10.91 5.07 -16.64
C THR A 20 10.10 5.27 -17.90
N ARG A 21 9.46 6.43 -18.07
CA ARG A 21 8.69 6.78 -19.26
C ARG A 21 9.54 6.70 -20.52
N LYS A 22 10.74 7.29 -20.51
CA LYS A 22 11.69 7.22 -21.64
C LYS A 22 12.04 5.78 -22.00
N CYS A 23 12.31 4.92 -21.01
CA CYS A 23 12.61 3.51 -21.24
C CYS A 23 11.41 2.76 -21.84
N VAL A 24 10.19 3.03 -21.35
CA VAL A 24 8.96 2.40 -21.85
C VAL A 24 8.65 2.87 -23.27
N ASP A 25 8.72 4.16 -23.54
CA ASP A 25 8.45 4.74 -24.87
C ASP A 25 9.44 4.19 -25.92
N ALA A 26 10.70 3.98 -25.53
CA ALA A 26 11.74 3.40 -26.40
C ALA A 26 11.44 1.95 -26.84
N THR A 27 10.53 1.24 -26.17
CA THR A 27 10.07 -0.10 -26.61
C THR A 27 9.18 -0.05 -27.85
N GLY A 28 8.68 1.13 -28.24
CA GLY A 28 7.75 1.32 -29.36
C GLY A 28 6.28 1.10 -29.00
N VAL A 29 5.97 0.78 -27.74
CA VAL A 29 4.59 0.70 -27.27
C VAL A 29 3.95 2.10 -27.28
N LYS A 30 2.81 2.25 -27.96
CA LYS A 30 2.10 3.53 -28.06
C LYS A 30 1.24 3.79 -26.81
N ILE A 31 1.77 4.58 -25.89
CA ILE A 31 1.11 4.99 -24.65
C ILE A 31 0.73 6.48 -24.70
N ASP A 32 -0.50 6.77 -24.31
CA ASP A 32 -1.04 8.11 -24.02
C ASP A 32 -0.95 8.31 -22.51
N TRP A 33 0.02 9.13 -22.07
CA TRP A 33 0.32 9.34 -20.66
C TRP A 33 -0.59 10.43 -20.09
N ASP A 34 -1.48 10.05 -19.16
CA ASP A 34 -2.33 10.96 -18.39
C ASP A 34 -1.64 11.34 -17.09
N PHE A 35 -1.00 12.51 -17.05
CA PHE A 35 -0.25 12.98 -15.89
C PHE A 35 -1.20 13.46 -14.79
N GLN A 36 -1.06 12.85 -13.61
CA GLN A 36 -1.87 13.18 -12.44
C GLN A 36 -0.96 13.51 -11.25
N GLU A 37 -1.04 14.74 -10.75
CA GLU A 37 -0.31 15.16 -9.56
C GLU A 37 -0.99 14.61 -8.30
N CYS A 38 -0.21 13.87 -7.50
CA CYS A 38 -0.64 13.26 -6.24
C CYS A 38 0.55 13.19 -5.28
N GLY A 39 1.27 14.31 -5.15
CA GLY A 39 2.36 14.48 -4.22
C GLY A 39 1.88 14.96 -2.84
N ILE A 40 2.79 15.04 -1.88
CA ILE A 40 2.48 15.48 -0.51
C ILE A 40 1.88 16.88 -0.47
N GLU A 41 2.41 17.82 -1.26
CA GLU A 41 1.90 19.20 -1.31
C GLU A 41 0.44 19.27 -1.78
N VAL A 42 0.10 18.45 -2.78
CA VAL A 42 -1.27 18.34 -3.31
C VAL A 42 -2.20 17.74 -2.26
N ILE A 43 -1.76 16.69 -1.57
CA ILE A 43 -2.54 16.02 -0.52
C ILE A 43 -2.74 16.95 0.68
N GLU A 44 -1.73 17.74 1.05
CA GLU A 44 -1.84 18.72 2.13
C GLU A 44 -2.78 19.88 1.75
N ALA A 45 -2.73 20.35 0.50
CA ALA A 45 -3.59 21.40 0.00
C ALA A 45 -5.06 20.97 -0.14
N GLU A 46 -5.31 19.74 -0.60
CA GLU A 46 -6.65 19.21 -0.85
C GLU A 46 -7.19 18.36 0.32
N GLY A 47 -6.38 18.15 1.36
CA GLY A 47 -6.68 17.36 2.55
C GLY A 47 -6.77 15.84 2.31
N SER A 48 -6.72 15.38 1.06
CA SER A 48 -6.85 13.97 0.68
C SER A 48 -6.21 13.69 -0.68
N VAL A 49 -6.13 12.41 -1.07
CA VAL A 49 -5.78 12.04 -2.44
C VAL A 49 -6.90 12.56 -3.36
N PRO A 50 -6.59 13.39 -4.37
CA PRO A 50 -7.63 14.02 -5.17
C PRO A 50 -8.50 13.03 -5.94
N ASP A 51 -9.81 13.28 -5.99
CA ASP A 51 -10.76 12.44 -6.74
C ASP A 51 -10.38 12.30 -8.21
N ARG A 52 -9.83 13.35 -8.83
CA ARG A 52 -9.34 13.32 -10.22
C ARG A 52 -8.32 12.20 -10.47
N VAL A 53 -7.49 11.88 -9.47
CA VAL A 53 -6.47 10.82 -9.56
C VAL A 53 -7.17 9.47 -9.58
N LEU A 54 -8.10 9.23 -8.65
CA LEU A 54 -8.87 7.98 -8.59
C LEU A 54 -9.70 7.77 -9.86
N GLU A 55 -10.36 8.81 -10.36
CA GLU A 55 -11.18 8.74 -11.57
C GLU A 55 -10.32 8.50 -12.82
N SER A 56 -9.15 9.13 -12.92
CA SER A 56 -8.18 8.84 -13.98
C SER A 56 -7.76 7.36 -13.97
N ILE A 57 -7.39 6.82 -12.79
CA ILE A 57 -6.99 5.42 -12.66
C ILE A 57 -8.15 4.47 -12.99
N LYS A 58 -9.35 4.73 -12.46
CA LYS A 58 -10.55 3.92 -12.73
C LYS A 58 -10.95 3.96 -14.20
N LYS A 59 -10.76 5.08 -14.89
CA LYS A 59 -11.04 5.24 -16.32
C LYS A 59 -10.01 4.50 -17.17
N ASN A 60 -8.72 4.70 -16.89
CA ASN A 60 -7.62 4.17 -17.69
C ASN A 60 -7.29 2.70 -17.36
N LYS A 61 -7.71 2.21 -16.19
CA LYS A 61 -7.46 0.86 -15.64
C LYS A 61 -6.01 0.53 -15.32
N ILE A 62 -5.06 1.31 -15.84
CA ILE A 62 -3.62 1.11 -15.69
C ILE A 62 -3.00 2.40 -15.19
N ALA A 63 -2.20 2.30 -14.14
CA ALA A 63 -1.47 3.43 -13.59
C ALA A 63 -0.03 3.05 -13.26
N LEU A 64 0.90 3.96 -13.55
CA LEU A 64 2.28 3.91 -13.12
C LEU A 64 2.50 5.04 -12.12
N LYS A 65 3.07 4.73 -10.96
CA LYS A 65 3.37 5.74 -9.95
C LYS A 65 4.78 5.63 -9.41
N ALA A 66 5.40 6.77 -9.18
CA ALA A 66 6.65 6.83 -8.43
C ALA A 66 6.40 6.77 -6.90
N PRO A 67 7.45 6.87 -6.07
CA PRO A 67 7.32 7.03 -4.62
C PRO A 67 6.51 8.29 -4.27
N ILE A 68 5.57 8.17 -3.33
CA ILE A 68 4.80 9.30 -2.78
C ILE A 68 5.08 9.34 -1.29
N THR A 69 5.38 10.54 -0.77
CA THR A 69 5.69 10.74 0.64
C THR A 69 4.44 10.49 1.47
N THR A 70 4.56 9.66 2.51
CA THR A 70 3.48 9.45 3.48
C THR A 70 3.86 10.11 4.81
N PRO A 71 3.07 11.06 5.33
CA PRO A 71 3.35 11.68 6.61
C PRO A 71 3.19 10.65 7.75
N ILE A 72 4.18 10.55 8.63
CA ILE A 72 4.17 9.62 9.76
C ILE A 72 3.44 10.28 10.94
N GLY A 73 2.56 9.54 11.62
CA GLY A 73 2.03 9.90 12.95
C GLY A 73 0.94 10.96 13.03
N LYS A 74 0.48 11.54 11.91
CA LYS A 74 -0.58 12.58 11.90
C LYS A 74 -2.01 12.05 11.68
N GLY A 75 -2.26 10.76 11.95
CA GLY A 75 -3.59 10.15 11.74
C GLY A 75 -3.99 9.96 10.28
N PHE A 76 -3.08 10.20 9.34
CA PHE A 76 -3.32 10.00 7.91
C PHE A 76 -3.03 8.54 7.53
N ARG A 77 -4.00 7.86 6.89
CA ARG A 77 -3.74 6.55 6.29
C ARG A 77 -2.76 6.72 5.13
N SER A 78 -1.79 5.83 5.00
CA SER A 78 -0.80 5.91 3.92
C SER A 78 -1.47 6.03 2.56
N VAL A 79 -1.00 6.95 1.71
CA VAL A 79 -1.49 7.12 0.33
C VAL A 79 -1.48 5.80 -0.43
N ASN A 80 -0.44 4.98 -0.24
CA ASN A 80 -0.35 3.68 -0.87
C ASN A 80 -1.45 2.73 -0.38
N VAL A 81 -1.77 2.74 0.91
CA VAL A 81 -2.84 1.92 1.49
C VAL A 81 -4.20 2.41 1.04
N PHE A 82 -4.42 3.73 1.06
CA PHE A 82 -5.63 4.37 0.57
C PHE A 82 -5.92 3.98 -0.88
N LEU A 83 -4.95 4.15 -1.79
CA LEU A 83 -5.13 3.76 -3.20
C LEU A 83 -5.43 2.27 -3.37
N ARG A 84 -4.85 1.39 -2.55
CA ARG A 84 -5.13 -0.05 -2.63
C ARG A 84 -6.56 -0.39 -2.21
N GLN A 85 -7.03 0.24 -1.13
CA GLN A 85 -8.37 0.04 -0.61
C GLN A 85 -9.43 0.60 -1.58
N GLU A 86 -9.28 1.87 -1.98
CA GLU A 86 -10.25 2.55 -2.87
C GLU A 86 -10.35 1.92 -4.27
N LEU A 87 -9.27 1.29 -4.74
CA LEU A 87 -9.23 0.63 -6.05
C LEU A 87 -9.44 -0.89 -5.96
N GLY A 88 -9.61 -1.46 -4.76
CA GLY A 88 -9.77 -2.91 -4.58
C GLY A 88 -8.58 -3.72 -5.08
N LEU A 89 -7.35 -3.21 -4.92
CA LEU A 89 -6.13 -3.87 -5.40
C LEU A 89 -5.69 -5.00 -4.45
N TYR A 90 -6.42 -6.11 -4.50
CA TYR A 90 -6.28 -7.27 -3.62
C TYR A 90 -4.91 -7.97 -3.73
N ALA A 91 -4.29 -7.98 -4.91
CA ALA A 91 -3.00 -8.65 -5.13
C ALA A 91 -1.84 -7.65 -5.22
N CYS A 92 -0.86 -7.79 -4.33
CA CYS A 92 0.46 -7.19 -4.46
C CYS A 92 1.42 -8.23 -5.06
N VAL A 93 1.69 -8.09 -6.37
CA VAL A 93 2.60 -8.98 -7.11
C VAL A 93 4.01 -8.39 -7.13
N ARG A 94 5.01 -9.17 -6.67
CA ARG A 94 6.42 -8.77 -6.63
C ARG A 94 7.33 -9.82 -7.27
N PRO A 95 7.64 -9.68 -8.55
CA PRO A 95 8.70 -10.45 -9.18
C PRO A 95 10.06 -10.09 -8.56
N CYS A 96 10.80 -11.11 -8.13
CA CYS A 96 12.13 -10.97 -7.54
C CYS A 96 13.08 -11.90 -8.30
N LYS A 97 13.95 -11.31 -9.12
CA LYS A 97 14.96 -12.05 -9.86
C LYS A 97 16.32 -11.38 -9.76
N GLN A 98 17.37 -12.17 -9.85
CA GLN A 98 18.73 -11.67 -9.90
C GLN A 98 19.07 -11.14 -11.30
N TYR A 99 19.74 -9.99 -11.35
CA TYR A 99 20.28 -9.42 -12.59
C TYR A 99 21.80 -9.55 -12.58
N LYS A 100 22.37 -9.99 -13.71
CA LYS A 100 23.82 -10.09 -13.89
C LYS A 100 24.48 -8.73 -13.65
N GLY A 101 25.51 -8.70 -12.82
CA GLY A 101 26.26 -7.48 -12.47
C GLY A 101 25.76 -6.73 -11.22
N VAL A 102 24.59 -7.10 -10.67
CA VAL A 102 24.13 -6.55 -9.39
C VAL A 102 24.88 -7.25 -8.25
N ARG A 103 25.52 -6.46 -7.38
CA ARG A 103 26.23 -6.96 -6.18
C ARG A 103 25.22 -7.59 -5.22
N THR A 104 25.50 -8.81 -4.76
CA THR A 104 24.62 -9.54 -3.83
C THR A 104 25.45 -10.46 -2.91
N PHE A 105 24.92 -10.77 -1.73
CA PHE A 105 25.50 -11.80 -0.85
C PHE A 105 25.08 -13.23 -1.24
N TYR A 106 24.16 -13.35 -2.20
CA TYR A 106 23.54 -14.61 -2.62
C TYR A 106 24.01 -15.05 -4.01
N GLU A 107 25.27 -14.78 -4.37
CA GLU A 107 25.78 -15.06 -5.72
C GLU A 107 25.66 -16.54 -6.12
N ASN A 108 25.72 -17.45 -5.13
CA ASN A 108 25.61 -18.89 -5.32
C ASN A 108 24.18 -19.44 -5.18
N THR A 109 23.18 -18.56 -5.06
CA THR A 109 21.77 -18.96 -4.92
C THR A 109 20.95 -18.33 -6.03
N PRO A 110 20.50 -19.11 -7.03
CA PRO A 110 19.68 -18.56 -8.11
C PRO A 110 18.33 -18.11 -7.54
N VAL A 111 18.07 -16.80 -7.59
CA VAL A 111 16.79 -16.21 -7.21
C VAL A 111 16.00 -15.86 -8.45
N ASP A 112 14.89 -16.57 -8.66
CA ASP A 112 13.85 -16.26 -9.64
C ASP A 112 12.50 -16.72 -9.08
N LEU A 113 11.75 -15.78 -8.49
CA LEU A 113 10.48 -16.06 -7.85
C LEU A 113 9.50 -14.91 -7.99
N VAL A 114 8.22 -15.19 -7.81
CA VAL A 114 7.15 -14.19 -7.77
C VAL A 114 6.44 -14.30 -6.44
N LEU A 115 6.50 -13.24 -5.64
CA LEU A 115 5.72 -13.15 -4.41
C LEU A 115 4.33 -12.60 -4.74
N ILE A 116 3.30 -13.37 -4.39
CA ILE A 116 1.91 -12.91 -4.41
C ILE A 116 1.50 -12.68 -2.97
N ARG A 117 1.07 -11.46 -2.68
CA ARG A 117 0.67 -11.05 -1.34
C ARG A 117 -0.73 -10.43 -1.38
N GLU A 118 -1.63 -10.95 -0.56
CA GLU A 118 -2.93 -10.33 -0.24
C GLU A 118 -2.70 -8.95 0.41
N ASN A 119 -3.50 -7.95 0.03
CA ASN A 119 -3.20 -6.53 0.24
C ASN A 119 -4.43 -5.70 0.65
N THR A 120 -5.57 -6.33 0.92
CA THR A 120 -6.84 -5.73 1.35
C THR A 120 -7.24 -6.09 2.79
N GLU A 121 -6.79 -7.23 3.32
CA GLU A 121 -7.15 -7.70 4.66
C GLU A 121 -5.93 -7.72 5.62
N ASP A 122 -5.90 -8.67 6.57
CA ASP A 122 -4.87 -8.78 7.60
C ASP A 122 -4.81 -7.49 8.46
N LEU A 123 -3.68 -7.20 9.10
CA LEU A 123 -3.43 -6.01 9.89
C LEU A 123 -3.54 -4.71 9.06
N TYR A 124 -3.56 -4.81 7.72
CA TYR A 124 -3.76 -3.64 6.85
C TYR A 124 -5.21 -3.16 6.84
N ALA A 125 -6.15 -3.93 7.41
CA ALA A 125 -7.49 -3.44 7.72
C ALA A 125 -7.45 -2.22 8.66
N GLY A 126 -6.39 -2.05 9.46
CA GLY A 126 -6.21 -0.89 10.34
C GLY A 126 -7.26 -0.79 11.44
N VAL A 127 -7.80 -1.94 11.87
CA VAL A 127 -8.76 -2.03 12.98
C VAL A 127 -7.97 -2.14 14.29
N GLU A 128 -7.65 -0.98 14.86
CA GLU A 128 -6.74 -0.84 15.99
C GLU A 128 -7.37 -0.05 17.14
N PHE A 129 -7.05 -0.45 18.37
CA PHE A 129 -7.58 0.08 19.62
C PHE A 129 -6.42 0.42 20.55
N GLN A 130 -6.37 1.68 20.98
CA GLN A 130 -5.27 2.21 21.78
C GLN A 130 -5.34 1.73 23.23
N ALA A 131 -4.18 1.44 23.82
CA ALA A 131 -4.06 1.08 25.23
C ALA A 131 -4.61 2.19 26.15
N GLY A 132 -5.24 1.80 27.25
CA GLY A 132 -5.74 2.74 28.26
C GLY A 132 -7.07 3.42 27.94
N GLU A 133 -7.69 3.15 26.78
CA GLU A 133 -9.03 3.61 26.45
C GLU A 133 -10.12 2.64 26.94
N ASP A 134 -11.27 3.16 27.36
CA ASP A 134 -12.37 2.34 27.89
C ASP A 134 -12.93 1.34 26.86
N ARG A 135 -12.97 1.73 25.59
CA ARG A 135 -13.39 0.83 24.51
C ARG A 135 -12.45 -0.37 24.38
N THR A 136 -11.15 -0.15 24.59
CA THR A 136 -10.12 -1.20 24.51
C THR A 136 -10.24 -2.14 25.70
N ARG A 137 -10.47 -1.62 26.90
CA ARG A 137 -10.74 -2.44 28.10
C ARG A 137 -11.95 -3.36 27.91
N LYS A 138 -13.06 -2.79 27.41
CA LYS A 138 -14.29 -3.54 27.11
C LYS A 138 -14.04 -4.64 26.07
N LEU A 139 -13.28 -4.32 25.03
CA LEU A 139 -12.92 -5.28 23.98
C LEU A 139 -12.06 -6.42 24.54
N ILE A 140 -11.05 -6.12 25.37
CA ILE A 140 -10.21 -7.13 26.02
C ILE A 140 -11.05 -8.08 26.86
N SER A 141 -12.00 -7.56 27.65
CA SER A 141 -12.93 -8.39 28.43
C SER A 141 -13.73 -9.32 27.52
N ALA A 142 -14.37 -8.75 26.49
CA ALA A 142 -15.20 -9.52 25.56
C ALA A 142 -14.40 -10.63 24.86
N ILE A 143 -13.17 -10.34 24.41
CA ILE A 143 -12.27 -11.33 23.81
C ILE A 143 -11.96 -12.45 24.82
N ASN A 144 -11.60 -12.10 26.06
CA ASN A 144 -11.24 -13.07 27.09
C ASN A 144 -12.42 -13.93 27.56
N ASP A 145 -13.66 -13.44 27.40
CA ASP A 145 -14.88 -14.18 27.72
C ASP A 145 -15.20 -15.26 26.67
N VAL A 146 -14.96 -14.96 25.39
CA VAL A 146 -15.26 -15.88 24.28
C VAL A 146 -14.07 -16.73 23.83
N ALA A 147 -12.84 -16.37 24.22
CA ALA A 147 -11.63 -17.06 23.78
C ALA A 147 -11.60 -18.52 24.29
N PRO A 148 -11.56 -19.53 23.40
CA PRO A 148 -11.54 -20.94 23.80
C PRO A 148 -10.16 -21.41 24.29
N GLY A 149 -9.15 -20.53 24.25
CA GLY A 149 -7.75 -20.88 24.52
C GLY A 149 -7.02 -19.78 25.28
N ARG A 150 -5.92 -19.28 24.71
CA ARG A 150 -5.11 -18.24 25.37
C ARG A 150 -5.91 -16.95 25.51
N LYS A 151 -5.83 -16.37 26.70
CA LYS A 151 -6.38 -15.06 27.04
C LYS A 151 -5.30 -13.99 26.94
N ILE A 152 -5.72 -12.75 26.80
CA ILE A 152 -4.86 -11.57 26.94
C ILE A 152 -4.51 -11.46 28.43
N GLY A 153 -3.24 -11.75 28.76
CA GLY A 153 -2.74 -11.84 30.13
C GLY A 153 -2.07 -10.57 30.66
N THR A 154 -1.87 -9.56 29.82
CA THR A 154 -1.33 -8.25 30.21
C THR A 154 -2.43 -7.32 30.71
N ALA A 155 -2.04 -6.29 31.48
CA ALA A 155 -3.00 -5.36 32.08
C ALA A 155 -3.80 -4.61 30.99
N PRO A 156 -5.13 -4.47 31.12
CA PRO A 156 -5.96 -3.76 30.14
C PRO A 156 -5.53 -2.32 29.88
N ASP A 157 -4.97 -1.65 30.90
CA ASP A 157 -4.53 -0.26 30.81
C ASP A 157 -3.28 -0.08 29.94
N THR A 158 -2.48 -1.13 29.75
CA THR A 158 -1.22 -1.08 29.02
C THR A 158 -1.25 -1.90 27.73
N THR A 159 -2.41 -2.46 27.38
CA THR A 159 -2.57 -3.35 26.22
C THR A 159 -3.36 -2.66 25.12
N GLY A 160 -2.73 -2.47 23.96
CA GLY A 160 -3.43 -2.12 22.72
C GLY A 160 -3.87 -3.39 21.98
N ILE A 161 -4.89 -3.27 21.14
CA ILE A 161 -5.43 -4.41 20.36
C ILE A 161 -5.44 -4.05 18.89
N SER A 162 -4.91 -4.94 18.04
CA SER A 162 -5.10 -4.91 16.59
C SER A 162 -5.85 -6.15 16.16
N ILE A 163 -6.87 -5.98 15.33
CA ILE A 163 -7.68 -7.08 14.80
C ILE A 163 -7.14 -7.51 13.44
N LYS A 164 -6.93 -8.82 13.28
CA LYS A 164 -6.45 -9.44 12.04
C LYS A 164 -7.58 -10.26 11.40
N PRO A 165 -8.43 -9.67 10.56
CA PRO A 165 -9.38 -10.43 9.77
C PRO A 165 -8.68 -11.15 8.62
N ILE A 166 -9.10 -12.37 8.34
CA ILE A 166 -8.73 -13.14 7.14
C ILE A 166 -10.00 -13.86 6.69
N SER A 167 -10.42 -13.67 5.44
CA SER A 167 -11.63 -14.27 4.89
C SER A 167 -11.32 -15.31 3.82
N VAL A 168 -12.31 -16.18 3.55
CA VAL A 168 -12.27 -17.14 2.44
C VAL A 168 -12.36 -16.40 1.09
N GLU A 169 -13.04 -15.26 1.04
CA GLU A 169 -13.20 -14.47 -0.19
C GLU A 169 -11.90 -13.76 -0.59
N GLY A 170 -11.08 -13.37 0.40
CA GLY A 170 -9.77 -12.75 0.18
C GLY A 170 -8.61 -13.72 -0.03
N THR A 171 -8.79 -15.03 0.24
CA THR A 171 -7.73 -16.06 0.16
C THR A 171 -7.85 -16.92 -1.09
#